data_AF-A0A8S8YAX7-F1
#
_entry.id   AF-A0A8S8YAX7-F1
#
_cell.length_a   1.000
_cell.length_b   1.000
_cell.length_c   1.000
_cell.angle_alpha   90.00
_cell.angle_beta   90.00
_cell.angle_gamma   90.00
#
_symmetry.space_group_name_H-M   'P 1'
#
loop_
_entity.id
_entity.type
_entity.pdbx_description
1 polymer ?
#
loop_
_entity_poly.entity_id
_entity_poly.type
_entity_poly.pdbx_seq_one_letter_code
_entity_poly.pdbx_strand_id
1 'polypeptide(L)'
;MPFGRLDIMAKPPAEVRFPGDRSRRKRVRVRGIKQASKEIQQRLERSLEALLENPESFLPEILGELGKVSLFGSKDPMALTLHELKAVSSKRNDIRWLKKRMSKRSGGDVSRSLAGSLVAASEEDLTTVSVFKSDVYGNASYLKRGSGRPGHLVGIQNFNHPRLRLLVWDDHAKAGQYFFSWDGGFVYTGFEPAPPSEWVQWTLGNTSVDLQGDSYKWSVGLDEETVVSESGTADGWLKLEFSDGTRVGLSPTALAKTEEPMARSMAVSMMPPNKLGEVCEATWIWRPEGWPEDRTLPKRVLREWMKS
;
A
#
# COMPACT_ATOMS: atom_id res chain seq x y z
N MET A 1 -67.64 21.02 16.87
CA MET A 1 -66.81 22.20 17.22
C MET A 1 -65.48 21.68 17.71
N PRO A 2 -64.30 22.17 17.27
CA PRO A 2 -64.01 23.18 16.23
C PRO A 2 -63.20 22.60 15.04
N PHE A 3 -63.48 23.03 13.79
CA PHE A 3 -62.69 23.99 12.97
C PHE A 3 -61.21 23.59 12.81
N GLY A 4 -60.63 23.34 11.64
CA GLY A 4 -60.89 23.89 10.31
C GLY A 4 -59.58 24.50 9.79
N ARG A 5 -59.01 23.98 8.70
CA ARG A 5 -58.14 24.70 7.75
C ARG A 5 -58.09 23.91 6.44
N LEU A 6 -58.79 24.42 5.44
CA LEU A 6 -58.63 24.06 4.04
C LEU A 6 -57.44 24.87 3.52
N ASP A 7 -56.27 24.25 3.41
CA ASP A 7 -55.17 24.82 2.63
C ASP A 7 -55.43 24.52 1.15
N ILE A 8 -55.83 25.56 0.42
CA ILE A 8 -56.00 25.54 -1.03
C ILE A 8 -54.58 25.59 -1.64
N MET A 9 -53.91 24.44 -1.74
CA MET A 9 -52.68 24.36 -2.53
C MET A 9 -53.05 24.29 -4.01
N ALA A 10 -52.80 25.39 -4.73
CA ALA A 10 -52.78 25.39 -6.19
C ALA A 10 -51.84 24.28 -6.67
N LYS A 11 -52.34 23.38 -7.54
CA LYS A 11 -51.50 22.37 -8.18
C LYS A 11 -50.37 23.09 -8.92
N PRO A 12 -49.09 22.69 -8.73
CA PRO A 12 -48.02 23.20 -9.58
C PRO A 12 -48.36 22.87 -11.05
N PRO A 13 -48.03 23.76 -12.01
CA PRO A 13 -48.37 23.55 -13.40
C PRO A 13 -47.80 22.21 -13.87
N ALA A 14 -48.61 21.44 -14.58
CA ALA A 14 -48.23 20.12 -15.09
C ALA A 14 -46.91 20.22 -15.86
N GLU A 15 -45.92 19.40 -15.50
CA GLU A 15 -44.69 19.25 -16.28
C GLU A 15 -45.07 18.81 -17.71
N VAL A 16 -44.99 19.74 -18.65
CA VAL A 16 -45.26 19.47 -20.06
C VAL A 16 -44.05 18.77 -20.64
N ARG A 17 -44.18 17.46 -20.93
CA ARG A 17 -43.17 16.70 -21.67
C ARG A 17 -43.26 17.03 -23.15
N PHE A 18 -42.18 17.58 -23.71
CA PHE A 18 -42.08 17.83 -25.15
C PHE A 18 -41.83 16.52 -25.92
N PRO A 19 -42.51 16.30 -27.06
CA PRO A 19 -42.21 15.21 -27.98
C PRO A 19 -40.78 15.36 -28.53
N GLY A 20 -39.83 14.63 -27.94
CA GLY A 20 -38.39 14.75 -28.22
C GLY A 20 -37.50 14.40 -27.03
N ASP A 21 -38.05 14.38 -25.81
CA ASP A 21 -37.31 14.12 -24.57
C ASP A 21 -36.91 12.65 -24.35
N ARG A 22 -36.97 11.82 -25.41
CA ARG A 22 -36.57 10.39 -25.40
C ARG A 22 -35.07 10.18 -25.63
N SER A 23 -34.27 11.24 -25.83
CA SER A 23 -32.85 11.13 -26.20
C SER A 23 -31.86 11.35 -25.05
N ARG A 24 -32.29 11.71 -23.84
CA ARG A 24 -31.48 11.48 -22.63
C ARG A 24 -31.60 10.02 -22.24
N ARG A 25 -30.99 9.12 -23.03
CA ARG A 25 -30.60 7.78 -22.54
C ARG A 25 -29.90 8.04 -21.21
N LYS A 26 -30.52 7.66 -20.09
CA LYS A 26 -29.88 7.65 -18.76
C LYS A 26 -28.53 6.97 -18.98
N ARG A 27 -27.44 7.75 -19.01
CA ARG A 27 -26.08 7.20 -19.05
C ARG A 27 -26.01 6.34 -17.80
N VAL A 28 -26.13 5.03 -17.96
CA VAL A 28 -25.96 4.07 -16.88
C VAL A 28 -24.52 4.20 -16.46
N ARG A 29 -24.26 5.09 -15.48
CA ARG A 29 -22.94 5.26 -14.88
C ARG A 29 -22.72 4.00 -14.05
N VAL A 30 -22.03 3.04 -14.64
CA VAL A 30 -21.55 1.86 -13.90
C VAL A 30 -20.58 2.37 -12.84
N ARG A 31 -20.89 2.09 -11.57
CA ARG A 31 -20.10 2.57 -10.42
C ARG A 31 -18.65 2.09 -10.56
N GLY A 32 -17.70 3.03 -10.52
CA GLY A 32 -16.27 2.74 -10.56
C GLY A 32 -15.62 2.76 -11.94
N ILE A 33 -16.38 2.89 -13.04
CA ILE A 33 -15.85 3.08 -14.39
C ILE A 33 -15.89 4.57 -14.74
N LYS A 34 -14.77 5.11 -15.21
CA LYS A 34 -14.62 6.52 -15.62
C LYS A 34 -13.96 6.62 -16.97
N GLN A 35 -14.28 7.70 -17.69
CA GLN A 35 -13.44 8.16 -18.78
C GLN A 35 -12.13 8.70 -18.17
N ALA A 36 -10.99 8.16 -18.58
CA ALA A 36 -9.69 8.59 -18.12
C ALA A 36 -9.35 9.99 -18.67
N SER A 37 -8.68 10.82 -17.87
CA SER A 37 -8.03 12.02 -18.37
C SER A 37 -6.88 11.63 -19.31
N LYS A 38 -6.43 12.55 -20.17
CA LYS A 38 -5.28 12.31 -21.06
C LYS A 38 -4.02 11.92 -20.30
N GLU A 39 -3.78 12.54 -19.15
CA GLU A 39 -2.66 12.23 -18.26
C GLU A 39 -2.72 10.79 -17.73
N ILE A 40 -3.90 10.33 -17.29
CA ILE A 40 -4.08 8.96 -16.83
C ILE A 40 -3.86 7.97 -17.98
N GLN A 41 -4.35 8.28 -19.19
CA GLN A 41 -4.15 7.46 -20.38
C GLN A 41 -2.65 7.33 -20.68
N GLN A 42 -1.94 8.45 -20.86
CA GLN A 42 -0.49 8.47 -21.14
C GLN A 42 0.35 7.76 -20.06
N ARG A 43 -0.06 7.87 -18.80
CA ARG A 43 0.62 7.15 -17.70
C ARG A 43 0.39 5.64 -17.80
N LEU A 44 -0.85 5.20 -18.05
CA LEU A 44 -1.16 3.78 -18.21
C LEU A 44 -0.54 3.19 -19.48
N GLU A 45 -0.55 3.91 -20.60
CA GLU A 45 0.10 3.52 -21.85
C GLU A 45 1.58 3.23 -21.62
N ARG A 46 2.32 4.18 -21.01
CA ARG A 46 3.74 4.00 -20.68
C ARG A 46 3.98 2.81 -19.76
N SER A 47 3.16 2.65 -18.72
CA SER A 47 3.29 1.47 -17.84
C SER A 47 3.04 0.16 -18.58
N LEU A 48 2.04 0.10 -19.46
CA LEU A 48 1.67 -1.11 -20.19
C LEU A 48 2.69 -1.47 -21.26
N GLU A 49 3.25 -0.47 -21.94
CA GLU A 49 4.36 -0.64 -22.89
C GLU A 49 5.59 -1.23 -22.18
N ALA A 50 6.01 -0.63 -21.06
CA ALA A 50 7.12 -1.14 -20.25
C ALA A 50 6.85 -2.57 -19.73
N LEU A 51 5.60 -2.89 -19.38
CA LEU A 51 5.20 -4.23 -18.97
C LEU A 51 5.20 -5.23 -20.14
N LEU A 52 4.89 -4.79 -21.36
CA LEU A 52 4.95 -5.64 -22.55
C LEU A 52 6.40 -5.96 -22.93
N GLU A 53 7.30 -4.99 -22.79
CA GLU A 53 8.74 -5.18 -22.96
C GLU A 53 9.32 -6.13 -21.91
N ASN A 54 9.01 -5.87 -20.63
CA ASN A 54 9.43 -6.68 -19.50
C ASN A 54 8.24 -7.01 -18.57
N PRO A 55 7.55 -8.16 -18.77
CA PRO A 55 6.41 -8.56 -17.95
C PRO A 55 6.72 -8.86 -16.49
N GLU A 56 8.01 -8.93 -16.14
CA GLU A 56 8.51 -9.24 -14.81
C GLU A 56 8.98 -7.97 -14.06
N SER A 57 8.79 -6.78 -14.62
CA SER A 57 9.19 -5.49 -14.04
C SER A 57 8.55 -5.14 -12.70
N PHE A 58 7.41 -5.77 -12.36
CA PHE A 58 6.74 -5.57 -11.08
C PHE A 58 7.20 -6.55 -10.00
N LEU A 59 8.05 -7.53 -10.34
CA LEU A 59 8.55 -8.52 -9.39
C LEU A 59 9.49 -7.84 -8.38
N PRO A 60 9.44 -8.24 -7.11
CA PRO A 60 10.48 -7.87 -6.16
C PRO A 60 11.77 -8.62 -6.50
N GLU A 61 12.89 -8.04 -6.09
CA GLU A 61 14.13 -8.79 -5.89
C GLU A 61 13.93 -9.82 -4.77
N ILE A 62 14.43 -11.03 -5.00
CA ILE A 62 14.23 -12.17 -4.11
C ILE A 62 15.47 -12.30 -3.23
N LEU A 63 15.37 -11.84 -1.98
CA LEU A 63 16.41 -12.00 -0.96
C LEU A 63 16.16 -13.20 -0.05
N GLY A 64 14.88 -13.55 0.16
CA GLY A 64 14.49 -14.72 0.95
C GLY A 64 14.68 -16.05 0.21
N GLU A 65 14.76 -17.14 0.98
CA GLU A 65 14.81 -18.49 0.42
C GLU A 65 13.51 -18.86 -0.30
N LEU A 66 13.64 -19.41 -1.51
CA LEU A 66 12.53 -20.02 -2.23
C LEU A 66 12.56 -21.54 -2.07
N GLY A 67 11.45 -22.11 -1.63
CA GLY A 67 11.28 -23.56 -1.63
C GLY A 67 11.07 -24.12 -3.05
N LYS A 68 10.80 -25.43 -3.11
CA LYS A 68 10.59 -26.14 -4.38
C LYS A 68 9.17 -25.94 -4.91
N VAL A 69 9.07 -25.81 -6.24
CA VAL A 69 7.81 -26.00 -6.96
C VAL A 69 7.59 -27.50 -7.14
N SER A 70 6.85 -28.12 -6.23
CA SER A 70 6.58 -29.56 -6.30
C SER A 70 5.24 -29.86 -7.00
N LEU A 71 5.20 -30.97 -7.75
CA LEU A 71 3.96 -31.59 -8.22
C LEU A 71 3.27 -32.42 -7.11
N PHE A 72 4.04 -32.87 -6.11
CA PHE A 72 3.58 -33.70 -5.00
C PHE A 72 4.08 -33.13 -3.65
N GLY A 73 3.18 -32.81 -2.73
CA GLY A 73 3.51 -32.24 -1.41
C GLY A 73 3.31 -30.72 -1.30
N SER A 74 3.76 -30.14 -0.18
CA SER A 74 3.66 -28.70 0.07
C SER A 74 4.48 -27.92 -0.95
N LYS A 75 3.90 -26.84 -1.49
CA LYS A 75 4.53 -25.99 -2.49
C LYS A 75 4.88 -24.67 -1.83
N ASP A 76 6.07 -24.17 -2.13
CA ASP A 76 6.38 -22.78 -1.83
C ASP A 76 5.43 -21.86 -2.64
N PRO A 77 4.60 -21.03 -1.98
CA PRO A 77 3.64 -20.19 -2.67
C PRO A 77 4.31 -19.19 -3.61
N MET A 78 5.43 -18.59 -3.19
CA MET A 78 6.15 -17.58 -3.96
C MET A 78 6.79 -18.19 -5.20
N ALA A 79 7.47 -19.33 -5.03
CA ALA A 79 8.07 -20.06 -6.15
C ALA A 79 7.03 -20.51 -7.18
N LEU A 80 5.84 -20.95 -6.73
CA LEU A 80 4.73 -21.29 -7.63
C LEU A 80 4.23 -20.06 -8.40
N THR A 81 4.02 -18.93 -7.73
CA THR A 81 3.60 -17.67 -8.36
C THR A 81 4.62 -17.24 -9.41
N LEU A 82 5.91 -17.24 -9.09
CA LEU A 82 6.99 -16.90 -10.04
C LEU A 82 7.02 -17.84 -11.25
N HIS A 83 6.85 -19.15 -11.03
CA HIS A 83 6.79 -20.13 -12.11
C HIS A 83 5.62 -19.86 -13.08
N GLU A 84 4.43 -19.56 -12.55
CA GLU A 84 3.27 -19.24 -13.37
C GLU A 84 3.43 -17.90 -14.11
N LEU A 85 4.08 -16.92 -13.48
CA LEU A 85 4.34 -15.62 -14.10
C LEU A 85 5.31 -15.74 -15.27
N LYS A 86 6.36 -16.55 -15.13
CA LYS A 86 7.27 -16.88 -16.23
C LYS A 86 6.54 -17.51 -17.42
N ALA A 87 5.57 -18.38 -17.16
CA ALA A 87 4.74 -18.97 -18.22
C ALA A 87 3.91 -17.90 -18.95
N VAL A 88 3.33 -16.93 -18.23
CA VAL A 88 2.59 -15.80 -18.82
C VAL A 88 3.53 -14.87 -19.60
N SER A 89 4.68 -14.52 -19.02
CA SER A 89 5.72 -13.68 -19.61
C SER A 89 6.23 -14.23 -20.95
N SER A 90 6.44 -15.55 -21.03
CA SER A 90 6.83 -16.23 -22.28
C SER A 90 5.78 -16.16 -23.40
N LYS A 91 4.53 -15.86 -23.04
CA LYS A 91 3.37 -15.78 -23.95
C LYS A 91 2.85 -14.35 -24.12
N ARG A 92 3.62 -13.33 -23.74
CA ARG A 92 3.20 -11.92 -23.73
C ARG A 92 2.66 -11.39 -25.07
N ASN A 93 3.09 -11.94 -26.20
CA ASN A 93 2.62 -11.55 -27.54
C ASN A 93 1.51 -12.45 -28.10
N ASP A 94 1.13 -13.53 -27.40
CA ASP A 94 0.05 -14.43 -27.82
C ASP A 94 -1.29 -13.99 -27.22
N ILE A 95 -1.90 -12.95 -27.84
CA ILE A 95 -3.14 -12.35 -27.34
C ILE A 95 -4.28 -13.38 -27.21
N ARG A 96 -4.35 -14.36 -28.10
CA ARG A 96 -5.36 -15.42 -28.04
C ARG A 96 -5.17 -16.30 -26.81
N TRP A 97 -3.93 -16.65 -26.49
CA TRP A 97 -3.58 -17.39 -25.28
C TRP A 97 -3.84 -16.55 -24.03
N LEU A 98 -3.43 -15.27 -24.02
CA LEU A 98 -3.63 -14.38 -22.87
C LEU A 98 -5.11 -14.16 -22.54
N LYS A 99 -5.97 -13.97 -23.54
CA LYS A 99 -7.43 -13.87 -23.36
C LYS A 99 -8.03 -15.10 -22.69
N LYS A 100 -7.53 -16.30 -23.03
CA LYS A 100 -7.91 -17.55 -22.33
C LYS A 100 -7.34 -17.58 -20.92
N ARG A 101 -6.07 -17.23 -20.75
CA ARG A 101 -5.37 -17.28 -19.46
C ARG A 101 -5.96 -16.33 -18.41
N MET A 102 -6.33 -15.12 -18.81
CA MET A 102 -6.93 -14.11 -17.93
C MET A 102 -8.36 -14.44 -17.47
N SER A 103 -9.00 -15.42 -18.12
CA SER A 103 -10.38 -15.84 -17.83
C SER A 103 -10.45 -17.18 -17.10
N LYS A 104 -9.35 -17.97 -17.13
CA LYS A 104 -9.29 -19.31 -16.52
C LYS A 104 -9.35 -19.19 -14.99
N ARG A 105 -10.24 -19.96 -14.36
CA ARG A 105 -10.37 -20.02 -12.89
C ARG A 105 -9.20 -20.73 -12.22
N SER A 106 -8.54 -21.66 -12.90
CA SER A 106 -7.35 -22.33 -12.37
C SER A 106 -6.07 -21.54 -12.63
N GLY A 107 -5.09 -21.73 -11.74
CA GLY A 107 -3.86 -20.95 -11.66
C GLY A 107 -4.02 -19.74 -10.72
N GLY A 108 -2.89 -19.15 -10.35
CA GLY A 108 -2.80 -18.02 -9.44
C GLY A 108 -3.51 -16.75 -9.94
N ASP A 109 -3.99 -15.95 -8.98
CA ASP A 109 -4.67 -14.69 -9.28
C ASP A 109 -3.70 -13.62 -9.79
N VAL A 110 -2.43 -13.65 -9.37
CA VAL A 110 -1.37 -12.74 -9.85
C VAL A 110 -1.10 -12.97 -11.33
N SER A 111 -0.89 -14.23 -11.73
CA SER A 111 -0.65 -14.62 -13.12
C SER A 111 -1.86 -14.37 -14.03
N ARG A 112 -3.08 -14.51 -13.52
CA ARG A 112 -4.30 -14.07 -14.24
C ARG A 112 -4.34 -12.56 -14.45
N SER A 113 -3.91 -11.78 -13.45
CA SER A 113 -3.90 -10.31 -13.51
C SER A 113 -2.81 -9.77 -14.43
N LEU A 114 -1.65 -10.43 -14.49
CA LEU A 114 -0.60 -10.14 -15.48
C LEU A 114 -1.15 -10.38 -16.90
N ALA A 115 -1.78 -11.53 -17.14
CA ALA A 115 -2.37 -11.83 -18.44
C ALA A 115 -3.43 -10.78 -18.86
N GLY A 116 -4.26 -10.32 -17.92
CA GLY A 116 -5.23 -9.25 -18.17
C GLY A 116 -4.55 -7.92 -18.52
N SER A 117 -3.47 -7.58 -17.84
CA SER A 117 -2.71 -6.35 -18.10
C SER A 117 -1.99 -6.38 -19.45
N LEU A 118 -1.41 -7.52 -19.83
CA LEU A 118 -0.79 -7.71 -21.15
C LEU A 118 -1.82 -7.69 -22.30
N VAL A 119 -3.04 -8.20 -22.08
CA VAL A 119 -4.13 -8.00 -23.06
C VAL A 119 -4.46 -6.52 -23.19
N ALA A 120 -4.53 -5.79 -22.08
CA ALA A 120 -4.78 -4.35 -22.10
C ALA A 120 -3.70 -3.56 -22.87
N ALA A 121 -2.44 -3.99 -22.77
CA ALA A 121 -1.32 -3.39 -23.51
C ALA A 121 -1.44 -3.53 -25.04
N SER A 122 -2.25 -4.49 -25.52
CA SER A 122 -2.49 -4.71 -26.97
C SER A 122 -3.69 -3.94 -27.52
N GLU A 123 -4.41 -3.19 -26.70
CA GLU A 123 -5.60 -2.45 -27.11
C GLU A 123 -5.23 -1.03 -27.58
N GLU A 124 -5.87 -0.56 -28.65
CA GLU A 124 -5.60 0.76 -29.25
C GLU A 124 -6.26 1.93 -28.48
N ASP A 125 -7.29 1.67 -27.67
CA ASP A 125 -8.07 2.69 -26.96
C ASP A 125 -8.20 2.36 -25.47
N LEU A 126 -7.55 3.18 -24.63
CA LEU A 126 -7.54 3.07 -23.17
C LEU A 126 -8.42 4.11 -22.46
N THR A 127 -9.39 4.70 -23.16
CA THR A 127 -10.23 5.79 -22.64
C THR A 127 -11.07 5.43 -21.42
N THR A 128 -11.41 4.16 -21.23
CA THR A 128 -12.29 3.71 -20.14
C THR A 128 -11.52 2.93 -19.07
N VAL A 129 -11.39 3.53 -17.90
CA VAL A 129 -10.65 2.97 -16.75
C VAL A 129 -11.56 2.68 -15.58
N SER A 130 -11.15 1.73 -14.76
CA SER A 130 -11.68 1.51 -13.42
C SER A 130 -10.89 2.31 -12.39
N VAL A 131 -11.54 2.69 -11.29
CA VAL A 131 -10.89 3.36 -10.15
C VAL A 131 -10.85 2.41 -8.96
N PHE A 132 -9.65 2.11 -8.51
CA PHE A 132 -9.39 1.48 -7.22
C PHE A 132 -9.34 2.55 -6.14
N LYS A 133 -9.89 2.21 -4.97
CA LYS A 133 -9.90 3.06 -3.80
C LYS A 133 -9.44 2.24 -2.60
N SER A 134 -8.48 2.77 -1.87
CA SER A 134 -8.00 2.22 -0.61
C SER A 134 -7.76 3.37 0.36
N ASP A 135 -8.20 3.20 1.59
CA ASP A 135 -7.92 4.17 2.65
C ASP A 135 -6.43 4.17 3.01
N VAL A 136 -5.73 3.06 2.75
CA VAL A 136 -4.30 2.86 3.07
C VAL A 136 -3.43 3.24 1.88
N TYR A 137 -3.80 2.79 0.68
CA TYR A 137 -2.98 2.94 -0.54
C TYR A 137 -3.45 4.04 -1.49
N GLY A 138 -4.46 4.80 -1.09
CA GLY A 138 -5.04 5.88 -1.90
C GLY A 138 -5.86 5.38 -3.10
N ASN A 139 -5.97 6.24 -4.11
CA ASN A 139 -6.78 5.97 -5.30
C ASN A 139 -5.89 5.77 -6.52
N ALA A 140 -6.22 4.78 -7.35
CA ALA A 140 -5.48 4.51 -8.59
C ALA A 140 -6.41 4.12 -9.72
N SER A 141 -6.10 4.58 -10.93
CA SER A 141 -6.78 4.14 -12.15
C SER A 141 -6.07 2.93 -12.76
N TYR A 142 -6.85 2.01 -13.30
CA TYR A 142 -6.38 0.80 -13.97
C TYR A 142 -7.39 0.31 -15.01
N LEU A 143 -6.94 -0.50 -15.96
CA LEU A 143 -7.79 -1.19 -16.92
C LEU A 143 -8.22 -2.54 -16.36
N LYS A 144 -9.54 -2.72 -16.25
CA LYS A 144 -10.11 -3.99 -15.83
C LYS A 144 -10.25 -4.92 -17.03
N ARG A 145 -9.37 -5.92 -17.15
CA ARG A 145 -9.43 -6.98 -18.15
C ARG A 145 -9.32 -8.35 -17.47
N GLY A 146 -10.18 -9.28 -17.89
CA GLY A 146 -10.26 -10.62 -17.32
C GLY A 146 -10.85 -10.67 -15.92
N SER A 147 -10.62 -11.78 -15.22
CA SER A 147 -11.09 -12.03 -13.85
C SER A 147 -9.98 -11.97 -12.80
N GLY A 148 -8.94 -11.18 -13.08
CA GLY A 148 -7.91 -10.81 -12.09
C GLY A 148 -8.50 -9.94 -10.96
N ARG A 149 -7.90 -10.01 -9.77
CA ARG A 149 -8.36 -9.20 -8.63
C ARG A 149 -8.02 -7.72 -8.86
N PRO A 150 -8.90 -6.77 -8.47
CA PRO A 150 -8.63 -5.34 -8.60
C PRO A 150 -7.28 -4.89 -8.02
N GLY A 151 -6.93 -5.33 -6.80
CA GLY A 151 -5.65 -4.99 -6.17
C GLY A 151 -4.44 -5.44 -6.99
N HIS A 152 -4.47 -6.66 -7.53
CA HIS A 152 -3.38 -7.18 -8.35
C HIS A 152 -3.28 -6.44 -9.70
N LEU A 153 -4.40 -6.16 -10.36
CA LEU A 153 -4.41 -5.38 -11.60
C LEU A 153 -3.86 -3.97 -11.38
N VAL A 154 -4.24 -3.33 -10.28
CA VAL A 154 -3.72 -2.01 -9.89
C VAL A 154 -2.23 -2.07 -9.65
N GLY A 155 -1.76 -3.02 -8.83
CA GLY A 155 -0.34 -3.13 -8.52
C GLY A 155 0.52 -3.44 -9.73
N ILE A 156 0.06 -4.30 -10.65
CA ILE A 156 0.78 -4.64 -11.89
C ILE A 156 0.81 -3.46 -12.86
N GLN A 157 -0.32 -2.77 -13.08
CA GLN A 157 -0.37 -1.65 -14.06
C GLN A 157 0.22 -0.35 -13.51
N ASN A 158 0.42 -0.26 -12.20
CA ASN A 158 1.02 0.87 -11.51
C ASN A 158 2.32 0.44 -10.80
N PHE A 159 3.07 -0.50 -11.40
CA PHE A 159 4.25 -1.11 -10.77
C PHE A 159 5.37 -0.12 -10.43
N ASN A 160 5.42 1.03 -11.10
CA ASN A 160 6.36 2.11 -10.78
C ASN A 160 6.00 2.87 -9.49
N HIS A 161 4.80 2.70 -8.96
CA HIS A 161 4.39 3.37 -7.72
C HIS A 161 4.76 2.50 -6.51
N PRO A 162 5.66 2.96 -5.61
CA PRO A 162 6.21 2.12 -4.53
C PRO A 162 5.13 1.47 -3.65
N ARG A 163 4.09 2.21 -3.27
CA ARG A 163 3.02 1.67 -2.43
C ARG A 163 2.01 0.78 -3.18
N LEU A 164 1.65 1.09 -4.43
CA LEU A 164 0.60 0.35 -5.15
C LEU A 164 1.07 -1.02 -5.62
N ARG A 165 2.35 -1.18 -5.99
CA ARG A 165 2.88 -2.48 -6.44
C ARG A 165 2.85 -3.56 -5.35
N LEU A 166 2.82 -3.17 -4.08
CA LEU A 166 2.64 -4.08 -2.94
C LEU A 166 1.30 -4.82 -2.97
N LEU A 167 0.26 -4.22 -3.56
CA LEU A 167 -1.08 -4.80 -3.63
C LEU A 167 -1.14 -6.13 -4.40
N VAL A 168 -0.12 -6.43 -5.22
CA VAL A 168 0.00 -7.70 -5.94
C VAL A 168 0.23 -8.88 -4.99
N TRP A 169 0.80 -8.60 -3.82
CA TRP A 169 1.35 -9.60 -2.91
C TRP A 169 0.54 -9.75 -1.62
N ASP A 170 -0.73 -9.34 -1.62
CA ASP A 170 -1.56 -9.36 -0.41
C ASP A 170 -1.82 -10.76 0.15
N ASP A 171 -2.08 -11.74 -0.71
CA ASP A 171 -2.28 -13.13 -0.33
C ASP A 171 -0.97 -13.74 0.20
N HIS A 172 0.18 -13.36 -0.37
CA HIS A 172 1.50 -13.76 0.11
C HIS A 172 1.78 -13.17 1.50
N ALA A 173 1.48 -11.89 1.70
CA ALA A 173 1.62 -11.21 2.99
C ALA A 173 0.71 -11.79 4.07
N LYS A 174 -0.53 -12.14 3.72
CA LYS A 174 -1.46 -12.87 4.62
C LYS A 174 -0.94 -14.25 5.01
N ALA A 175 -0.12 -14.88 4.16
CA ALA A 175 0.55 -16.14 4.46
C ALA A 175 1.81 -15.95 5.34
N GLY A 176 2.15 -14.72 5.74
CA GLY A 176 3.27 -14.41 6.62
C GLY A 176 4.57 -14.04 5.87
N GLN A 177 4.48 -13.75 4.58
CA GLN A 177 5.65 -13.35 3.78
C GLN A 177 5.86 -11.83 3.80
N TYR A 178 7.12 -11.37 3.77
CA TYR A 178 7.47 -9.96 3.88
C TYR A 178 7.92 -9.38 2.54
N PHE A 179 7.44 -8.16 2.29
CA PHE A 179 7.82 -7.36 1.12
C PHE A 179 8.07 -5.92 1.55
N PHE A 180 9.13 -5.31 1.02
CA PHE A 180 9.55 -3.93 1.34
C PHE A 180 9.74 -3.15 0.06
N SER A 181 9.17 -1.95 -0.02
CA SER A 181 9.04 -1.21 -1.27
C SER A 181 9.30 0.28 -1.09
N TRP A 182 10.24 0.83 -1.84
CA TRP A 182 10.63 2.23 -1.79
C TRP A 182 10.91 2.78 -3.19
N ASP A 183 11.16 4.08 -3.30
CA ASP A 183 11.64 4.66 -4.55
C ASP A 183 13.10 4.23 -4.80
N GLY A 184 13.30 3.39 -5.82
CA GLY A 184 14.61 2.81 -6.13
C GLY A 184 14.75 1.31 -5.88
N GLY A 185 13.82 0.66 -5.15
CA GLY A 185 13.93 -0.79 -4.93
C GLY A 185 12.68 -1.46 -4.37
N PHE A 186 12.58 -2.76 -4.59
CA PHE A 186 11.47 -3.59 -4.16
C PHE A 186 11.97 -4.99 -3.83
N VAL A 187 11.80 -5.47 -2.61
CA VAL A 187 12.34 -6.76 -2.18
C VAL A 187 11.31 -7.65 -1.53
N TYR A 188 11.60 -8.95 -1.58
CA TYR A 188 10.94 -10.03 -0.85
C TYR A 188 11.96 -10.73 0.03
N THR A 189 11.65 -10.91 1.31
CA THR A 189 12.57 -11.46 2.32
C THR A 189 12.09 -12.79 2.89
N GLY A 190 11.15 -13.45 2.21
CA GLY A 190 10.62 -14.72 2.71
C GLY A 190 9.70 -14.52 3.91
N PHE A 191 9.89 -15.32 4.95
CA PHE A 191 9.15 -15.25 6.21
C PHE A 191 9.88 -14.44 7.29
N GLU A 192 11.01 -13.81 6.94
CA GLU A 192 11.83 -13.03 7.86
C GLU A 192 11.48 -11.53 7.75
N PRO A 193 11.19 -10.84 8.87
CA PRO A 193 10.92 -9.42 8.90
C PRO A 193 12.22 -8.59 8.84
N ALA A 194 13.05 -8.82 7.81
CA ALA A 194 14.37 -8.22 7.65
C ALA A 194 14.37 -7.11 6.58
N PRO A 195 14.00 -5.85 6.91
CA PRO A 195 13.97 -4.77 5.93
C PRO A 195 15.38 -4.44 5.41
N PRO A 196 15.53 -4.07 4.13
CA PRO A 196 16.76 -3.44 3.63
C PRO A 196 16.98 -2.07 4.25
N SER A 197 18.24 -1.68 4.45
CA SER A 197 18.60 -0.35 4.97
C SER A 197 18.08 0.79 4.08
N GLU A 198 18.05 0.59 2.76
CA GLU A 198 17.53 1.57 1.81
C GLU A 198 16.02 1.81 2.04
N TRP A 199 15.28 0.76 2.40
CA TRP A 199 13.87 0.91 2.76
C TRP A 199 13.71 1.67 4.08
N VAL A 200 14.55 1.40 5.08
CA VAL A 200 14.54 2.10 6.38
C VAL A 200 14.80 3.58 6.17
N GLN A 201 15.88 3.93 5.47
CA GLN A 201 16.24 5.31 5.15
C GLN A 201 15.15 6.03 4.37
N TRP A 202 14.64 5.41 3.29
CA TRP A 202 13.59 6.02 2.47
C TRP A 202 12.31 6.22 3.28
N THR A 203 11.91 5.23 4.07
CA THR A 203 10.69 5.30 4.86
C THR A 203 10.79 6.37 5.95
N LEU A 204 11.93 6.48 6.64
CA LEU A 204 12.19 7.53 7.63
C LEU A 204 12.27 8.93 6.99
N GLY A 205 12.77 9.05 5.76
CA GLY A 205 12.76 10.30 5.00
C GLY A 205 11.38 10.70 4.44
N ASN A 206 10.41 9.79 4.45
CA ASN A 206 9.05 10.00 3.91
C ASN A 206 7.95 9.84 4.99
N THR A 207 8.32 9.81 6.27
CA THR A 207 7.34 9.74 7.36
C THR A 207 6.60 11.06 7.53
N SER A 208 5.48 11.02 8.25
CA SER A 208 4.72 12.23 8.61
C SER A 208 5.42 13.11 9.66
N VAL A 209 6.51 12.64 10.27
CA VAL A 209 7.34 13.40 11.21
C VAL A 209 8.65 13.76 10.54
N ASP A 210 9.04 15.03 10.65
CA ASP A 210 10.34 15.50 10.19
C ASP A 210 11.44 15.03 11.16
N LEU A 211 12.47 14.40 10.60
CA LEU A 211 13.61 13.85 11.33
C LEU A 211 14.91 14.52 10.89
N GLN A 212 15.78 14.78 11.87
CA GLN A 212 17.14 15.24 11.66
C GLN A 212 18.12 14.08 11.87
N GLY A 213 19.37 14.24 11.43
CA GLY A 213 20.44 13.26 11.63
C GLY A 213 20.48 12.15 10.58
N ASP A 214 21.49 11.28 10.71
CA ASP A 214 21.75 10.17 9.79
C ASP A 214 21.42 8.82 10.43
N SER A 215 22.40 8.11 11.02
CA SER A 215 22.18 6.81 11.68
C SER A 215 21.43 6.93 13.01
N TYR A 216 21.62 8.03 13.73
CA TYR A 216 20.79 8.45 14.85
C TYR A 216 19.90 9.58 14.36
N LYS A 217 18.60 9.35 14.36
CA LYS A 217 17.61 10.34 13.93
C LYS A 217 16.80 10.85 15.10
N TRP A 218 16.38 12.10 15.05
CA TRP A 218 15.54 12.68 16.10
C TRP A 218 14.53 13.66 15.53
N SER A 219 13.36 13.72 16.17
CA SER A 219 12.34 14.73 15.86
C SER A 219 12.58 16.04 16.61
N VAL A 220 11.83 17.07 16.25
CA VAL A 220 11.82 18.36 16.99
C VAL A 220 11.54 18.13 18.47
N GLY A 221 12.31 18.78 19.34
CA GLY A 221 12.22 18.67 20.81
C GLY A 221 13.17 17.64 21.42
N LEU A 222 14.00 16.99 20.59
CA LEU A 222 15.14 16.18 20.98
C LEU A 222 16.39 16.66 20.26
N ASP A 223 17.54 16.13 20.66
CA ASP A 223 18.85 16.32 20.04
C ASP A 223 19.57 14.97 19.87
N GLU A 224 20.66 14.99 19.12
CA GLU A 224 21.47 13.80 18.85
C GLU A 224 22.00 13.16 20.13
N GLU A 225 22.53 13.97 21.06
CA GLU A 225 23.15 13.48 22.29
C GLU A 225 22.16 12.67 23.11
N THR A 226 20.93 13.19 23.28
CA THR A 226 19.85 12.52 24.02
C THR A 226 19.52 11.15 23.43
N VAL A 227 19.49 11.03 22.10
CA VAL A 227 19.17 9.77 21.42
C VAL A 227 20.35 8.79 21.48
N VAL A 228 21.59 9.28 21.33
CA VAL A 228 22.81 8.46 21.37
C VAL A 228 23.06 7.91 22.76
N SER A 229 22.91 8.73 23.81
CA SER A 229 23.12 8.33 25.21
C SER A 229 21.92 7.62 25.84
N GLU A 230 20.79 7.54 25.11
CA GLU A 230 19.51 7.07 25.62
C GLU A 230 19.07 7.82 26.90
N SER A 231 19.39 9.13 26.97
CA SER A 231 19.08 9.96 28.14
C SER A 231 17.58 10.17 28.28
N GLY A 232 17.05 9.90 29.47
CA GLY A 232 15.65 10.19 29.78
C GLY A 232 15.37 11.69 29.89
N THR A 233 14.29 12.13 29.26
CA THR A 233 13.74 13.49 29.41
C THR A 233 12.56 13.48 30.39
N ALA A 234 12.18 14.66 30.91
CA ALA A 234 11.05 14.81 31.82
C ALA A 234 9.72 14.38 31.17
N ASP A 235 9.51 14.75 29.91
CA ASP A 235 8.32 14.39 29.13
C ASP A 235 8.41 12.98 28.51
N GLY A 236 9.58 12.35 28.60
CA GLY A 236 9.91 11.11 27.90
C GLY A 236 9.97 11.26 26.39
N TRP A 237 10.34 10.18 25.72
CA TRP A 237 10.39 10.06 24.27
C TRP A 237 10.32 8.60 23.83
N LEU A 238 9.90 8.38 22.60
CA LEU A 238 9.80 7.06 21.99
C LEU A 238 11.07 6.77 21.19
N LYS A 239 11.83 5.75 21.59
CA LYS A 239 12.91 5.16 20.81
C LYS A 239 12.36 4.12 19.85
N LEU A 240 12.70 4.25 18.58
CA LEU A 240 12.54 3.22 17.56
C LEU A 240 13.92 2.67 17.18
N GLU A 241 14.07 1.36 17.12
CA GLU A 241 15.31 0.68 16.74
C GLU A 241 15.03 -0.35 15.64
N PHE A 242 15.73 -0.21 14.51
CA PHE A 242 15.59 -1.09 13.34
C PHE A 242 16.68 -2.16 13.32
N SER A 243 16.42 -3.24 12.59
CA SER A 243 17.37 -4.37 12.45
C SER A 243 18.72 -3.98 11.83
N ASP A 244 18.79 -2.88 11.09
CA ASP A 244 20.04 -2.37 10.51
C ASP A 244 20.85 -1.48 11.47
N GLY A 245 20.38 -1.30 12.70
CA GLY A 245 21.01 -0.47 13.72
C GLY A 245 20.58 1.00 13.70
N THR A 246 19.73 1.42 12.75
CA THR A 246 19.17 2.78 12.75
C THR A 246 18.33 3.02 14.00
N ARG A 247 18.56 4.15 14.68
CA ARG A 247 17.84 4.54 15.89
C ARG A 247 17.14 5.87 15.68
N VAL A 248 15.89 5.96 16.13
CA VAL A 248 15.06 7.17 15.99
C VAL A 248 14.48 7.56 17.34
N GLY A 249 14.71 8.80 17.76
CA GLY A 249 14.06 9.40 18.92
C GLY A 249 12.88 10.28 18.51
N LEU A 250 11.72 10.05 19.11
CA LEU A 250 10.48 10.79 18.83
C LEU A 250 9.96 11.45 20.09
N SER A 251 9.89 12.77 20.09
CA SER A 251 9.30 13.54 21.18
C SER A 251 7.77 13.39 21.19
N PRO A 252 7.11 13.52 22.37
CA PRO A 252 5.65 13.51 22.45
C PRO A 252 5.03 14.61 21.58
N THR A 253 5.68 15.78 21.52
CA THR A 253 5.22 16.93 20.72
C THR A 253 5.22 16.63 19.22
N ALA A 254 6.22 15.90 18.72
CA ALA A 254 6.29 15.52 17.31
C ALA A 254 5.18 14.51 16.95
N LEU A 255 4.91 13.54 17.82
CA LEU A 255 3.86 12.54 17.62
C LEU A 255 2.45 13.14 17.63
N ALA A 256 2.22 14.21 18.40
CA ALA A 256 0.91 14.85 18.50
C ALA A 256 0.53 15.73 17.29
N LYS A 257 1.50 16.14 16.46
CA LYS A 257 1.31 17.15 15.42
C LYS A 257 0.92 16.61 14.04
N THR A 258 0.85 15.30 13.84
CA THR A 258 0.71 14.71 12.50
C THR A 258 -0.72 14.29 12.17
N GLU A 259 -1.27 14.70 11.02
CA GLU A 259 -2.57 14.24 10.52
C GLU A 259 -2.59 12.73 10.24
N GLU A 260 -1.47 12.20 9.73
CA GLU A 260 -1.24 10.76 9.54
C GLU A 260 -0.31 10.25 10.65
N PRO A 261 -0.70 9.21 11.42
CA PRO A 261 0.19 8.61 12.41
C PRO A 261 1.48 8.10 11.76
N MET A 262 2.64 8.43 12.34
CA MET A 262 3.94 8.05 11.80
C MET A 262 4.05 6.55 11.48
N ALA A 263 3.61 5.69 12.40
CA ALA A 263 3.60 4.24 12.19
C ALA A 263 2.81 3.83 10.93
N ARG A 264 1.71 4.53 10.62
CA ARG A 264 0.94 4.29 9.39
C ARG A 264 1.74 4.71 8.16
N SER A 265 2.35 5.91 8.18
CA SER A 265 3.16 6.41 7.06
C SER A 265 4.32 5.48 6.69
N MET A 266 4.85 4.74 7.68
CA MET A 266 5.87 3.71 7.47
C MET A 266 5.29 2.38 7.00
N ALA A 267 4.22 1.92 7.64
CA ALA A 267 3.61 0.63 7.35
C ALA A 267 3.14 0.50 5.89
N VAL A 268 2.73 1.60 5.24
CA VAL A 268 2.21 1.58 3.86
C VAL A 268 3.27 1.31 2.78
N SER A 269 4.56 1.29 3.14
CA SER A 269 5.66 0.94 2.24
C SER A 269 6.16 -0.51 2.42
N MET A 270 5.49 -1.30 3.26
CA MET A 270 5.78 -2.73 3.45
C MET A 270 4.50 -3.57 3.44
N MET A 271 4.67 -4.88 3.28
CA MET A 271 3.62 -5.87 3.49
C MET A 271 4.14 -7.02 4.35
N PRO A 272 3.35 -7.51 5.32
CA PRO A 272 2.04 -6.98 5.73
C PRO A 272 2.18 -5.70 6.60
N PRO A 273 1.33 -4.67 6.40
CA PRO A 273 1.50 -3.35 7.03
C PRO A 273 1.22 -3.36 8.55
N ASN A 274 0.43 -4.32 9.04
CA ASN A 274 0.12 -4.45 10.46
C ASN A 274 1.23 -5.10 11.29
N LYS A 275 2.38 -5.43 10.67
CA LYS A 275 3.51 -6.09 11.32
C LYS A 275 4.74 -5.19 11.46
N LEU A 276 4.56 -3.87 11.46
CA LEU A 276 5.67 -2.93 11.65
C LEU A 276 6.47 -3.19 12.95
N GLY A 277 5.80 -3.65 14.01
CA GLY A 277 6.46 -3.99 15.29
C GLY A 277 7.36 -5.24 15.23
N GLU A 278 7.32 -6.03 14.15
CA GLU A 278 8.28 -7.13 13.93
C GLU A 278 9.55 -6.66 13.19
N VAL A 279 9.49 -5.46 12.60
CA VAL A 279 10.55 -4.83 11.80
C VAL A 279 11.31 -3.77 12.61
N CYS A 280 10.64 -3.21 13.61
CA CYS A 280 11.13 -2.11 14.44
C CYS A 280 10.72 -2.34 15.90
N GLU A 281 11.69 -2.27 16.81
CA GLU A 281 11.45 -2.28 18.25
C GLU A 281 11.12 -0.86 18.73
N ALA A 282 10.12 -0.74 19.61
CA ALA A 282 9.65 0.53 20.13
C ALA A 282 9.75 0.54 21.66
N THR A 283 10.53 1.46 22.22
CA THR A 283 10.78 1.59 23.66
C THR A 283 10.52 3.01 24.14
N TRP A 284 9.78 3.17 25.23
CA TRP A 284 9.59 4.48 25.86
C TRP A 284 10.72 4.78 26.84
N ILE A 285 11.43 5.89 26.62
CA ILE A 285 12.55 6.35 27.45
C ILE A 285 12.12 7.62 28.16
N TRP A 286 12.28 7.67 29.48
CA TRP A 286 11.92 8.82 30.29
C TRP A 286 12.73 8.80 31.59
N ARG A 287 12.90 9.96 32.22
CA ARG A 287 13.47 10.06 33.56
C ARG A 287 12.88 11.30 34.25
N PRO A 288 12.26 11.14 35.44
CA PRO A 288 11.68 12.29 36.13
C PRO A 288 12.78 13.23 36.62
N GLU A 289 12.47 14.52 36.63
CA GLU A 289 13.39 15.55 37.11
C GLU A 289 13.81 15.29 38.57
N GLY A 290 15.11 15.41 38.85
CA GLY A 290 15.68 15.13 40.16
C GLY A 290 15.87 13.65 40.50
N TRP A 291 15.62 12.73 39.56
CA TRP A 291 15.93 11.31 39.75
C TRP A 291 17.44 11.05 39.67
N PRO A 292 18.06 10.35 40.63
CA PRO A 292 19.50 10.10 40.63
C PRO A 292 19.98 9.32 39.40
N GLU A 293 21.09 9.75 38.80
CA GLU A 293 21.65 9.12 37.59
C GLU A 293 22.09 7.67 37.82
N ASP A 294 22.56 7.36 39.02
CA ASP A 294 23.06 6.06 39.48
C ASP A 294 21.95 5.06 39.81
N ARG A 295 20.67 5.48 39.79
CA ARG A 295 19.55 4.67 40.23
C ARG A 295 18.64 4.27 39.08
N THR A 296 18.47 2.96 38.88
CA THR A 296 17.54 2.42 37.87
C THR A 296 16.08 2.74 38.22
N LEU A 297 15.27 3.08 37.21
CA LEU A 297 13.84 3.31 37.41
C LEU A 297 13.12 2.01 37.85
N PRO A 298 12.16 2.08 38.78
CA PRO A 298 11.41 0.90 39.21
C PRO A 298 10.52 0.35 38.08
N LYS A 299 10.58 -0.97 37.80
CA LYS A 299 9.76 -1.65 36.75
C LYS A 299 8.25 -1.41 36.85
N ARG A 300 7.74 -1.06 38.04
CA ARG A 300 6.30 -0.84 38.29
C ARG A 300 5.76 0.44 37.66
N VAL A 301 6.59 1.47 37.48
CA VAL A 301 6.14 2.79 36.99
C VAL A 301 5.79 2.75 35.49
N LEU A 302 6.44 1.86 34.72
CA LEU A 302 6.17 1.66 33.29
C LEU A 302 4.73 1.19 32.98
N ARG A 303 4.06 0.50 33.90
CA ARG A 303 2.73 -0.11 33.64
C ARG A 303 1.53 0.78 33.97
N GLU A 304 1.67 1.75 34.87
CA GLU A 304 0.56 2.62 35.28
C GLU A 304 0.35 3.78 34.30
N TRP A 305 1.41 4.30 33.67
CA TRP A 305 1.32 5.41 32.73
C TRP A 305 0.84 5.03 31.32
N MET A 306 1.12 3.80 30.83
CA MET A 306 0.59 3.32 29.53
C MET A 306 -0.94 3.12 29.50
N LYS A 307 -1.62 3.29 30.64
CA LYS A 307 -3.08 3.16 30.76
C LYS A 307 -3.81 4.50 30.96
N SER A 308 -3.05 5.60 31.02
CA SER A 308 -3.55 6.98 31.08
C SER A 308 -3.51 7.61 29.69
#